data_AF-A0A0Q6T7S1-F1
#
_entry.id   AF-A0A0Q6T7S1-F1
#
_cell.length_a   1.000
_cell.length_b   1.000
_cell.length_c   1.000
_cell.angle_alpha   90.00
_cell.angle_beta   90.00
_cell.angle_gamma   90.00
#
_symmetry.space_group_name_H-M   'P 1'
#
loop_
_entity.id
_entity.type
_entity.pdbx_description
1 polymer ?
#
loop_
_entity_poly.entity_id
_entity_poly.type
_entity_poly.pdbx_seq_one_letter_code
_entity_poly.pdbx_strand_id
1 'polypeptide(L)'
;MGLLMLATACGLAGWRVLRPPQAGSAAPVAAPWVAASSTSVPALAAEAARSIAASAVQPQASGSAGAESKEFVEVCGFGRVKRADMDGKSEEPPPWAQVWERQAEEGRASLLRRLEAGSPGQRISAAVLRDDVQAAAALAATTTDAAAYRLALSACRNDATRRFAFARPPLPPASNPSGVFLTEPQAPGPLPTACAALTLERLELLNPGDAWPWQARMQDSQQRGDAAGVSQALYQFAQRARTAPPFRPLSIAMAEVAAAEPTPEEAMALMMVLGKDMVIMQSPHFEISRACRPETLGDANRRQLCEQAVRRLPEMTTELIEASLLYRLEERVGLAHSAKALQRDEGNRVLEAMAADSMRWLKEPSCGSLSRMGRQLALLARQGELAYARTVMKDRPASAPP
;
A
#
# COMPACT_ATOMS: atom_id res chain seq x y z
N MET A 1 -12.72 -8.31 -13.38
CA MET A 1 -13.34 -7.15 -12.69
C MET A 1 -13.91 -7.48 -11.29
N GLY A 2 -13.64 -8.65 -10.69
CA GLY A 2 -14.34 -9.09 -9.47
C GLY A 2 -13.56 -9.13 -8.16
N LEU A 3 -12.25 -8.89 -8.14
CA LEU A 3 -11.42 -9.17 -6.95
C LEU A 3 -11.02 -7.96 -6.10
N LEU A 4 -11.41 -6.74 -6.49
CA LEU A 4 -11.08 -5.50 -5.76
C LEU A 4 -12.29 -4.76 -5.16
N MET A 5 -13.49 -5.33 -5.22
CA MET A 5 -14.75 -4.64 -4.82
C MET A 5 -15.49 -5.26 -3.63
N LEU A 6 -14.98 -6.31 -2.98
CA LEU A 6 -15.75 -7.10 -1.98
C LEU A 6 -15.43 -6.79 -0.50
N ALA A 7 -14.75 -5.69 -0.18
CA ALA A 7 -14.37 -5.35 1.20
C ALA A 7 -15.21 -4.25 1.88
N THR A 8 -16.35 -3.83 1.31
CA THR A 8 -17.13 -2.67 1.81
C THR A 8 -18.58 -2.95 2.20
N ALA A 9 -18.89 -4.11 2.79
CA ALA A 9 -20.25 -4.39 3.26
C ALA A 9 -20.31 -5.23 4.53
N CYS A 10 -19.81 -4.71 5.66
CA CYS A 10 -20.21 -5.14 7.01
C CYS A 10 -19.76 -4.09 8.03
N GLY A 11 -20.62 -3.13 8.36
CA GLY A 11 -20.25 -2.10 9.33
C GLY A 11 -21.35 -1.08 9.66
N LEU A 12 -22.61 -1.49 9.70
CA LEU A 12 -23.70 -0.65 10.17
C LEU A 12 -24.72 -1.48 10.97
N ALA A 13 -24.44 -1.72 12.25
CA ALA A 13 -25.48 -1.98 13.25
C ALA A 13 -24.92 -1.77 14.67
N GLY A 14 -25.48 -0.79 15.39
CA GLY A 14 -25.53 -0.81 16.85
C GLY A 14 -24.72 0.26 17.58
N TRP A 15 -25.21 1.51 17.60
CA TRP A 15 -24.90 2.44 18.69
C TRP A 15 -26.18 3.09 19.18
N ARG A 16 -26.60 2.70 20.40
CA ARG A 16 -27.60 3.43 21.21
C ARG A 16 -26.87 4.43 22.12
N VAL A 17 -27.56 5.54 22.30
CA VAL A 17 -27.19 6.81 22.92
C VAL A 17 -26.81 6.67 24.41
N LEU A 18 -25.67 7.23 24.79
CA LEU A 18 -25.42 7.78 26.13
C LEU A 18 -24.66 9.12 25.98
N ARG A 19 -25.30 10.22 26.41
CA ARG A 19 -24.71 11.57 26.48
C ARG A 19 -23.89 11.72 27.76
N PRO A 20 -22.65 12.26 27.72
CA PRO A 20 -22.02 12.89 28.86
C PRO A 20 -22.15 14.44 28.81
N PRO A 21 -22.00 15.12 29.97
CA PRO A 21 -22.32 16.54 30.15
C PRO A 21 -21.21 17.48 29.64
N GLN A 22 -21.61 18.70 29.31
CA GLN A 22 -20.76 19.83 28.91
C GLN A 22 -19.79 20.27 30.02
N ALA A 23 -18.55 20.56 29.64
CA ALA A 23 -17.60 21.30 30.47
C ALA A 23 -16.91 22.43 29.67
N GLY A 24 -17.08 23.66 30.21
CA GLY A 24 -16.10 24.73 30.35
C GLY A 24 -15.20 25.13 29.17
N SER A 25 -15.51 26.28 28.59
CA SER A 25 -14.64 27.06 27.70
C SER A 25 -13.40 27.59 28.43
N ALA A 26 -12.21 27.39 27.86
CA ALA A 26 -10.99 28.11 28.23
C ALA A 26 -10.37 28.74 26.97
N ALA A 27 -9.99 30.02 27.09
CA ALA A 27 -9.55 30.91 26.02
C ALA A 27 -8.16 30.56 25.43
N PRO A 28 -7.86 30.94 24.17
CA PRO A 28 -6.60 30.62 23.53
C PRO A 28 -5.46 31.58 23.91
N VAL A 29 -4.27 31.02 24.14
CA VAL A 29 -2.99 31.74 24.24
C VAL A 29 -2.34 31.79 22.86
N ALA A 30 -1.95 33.00 22.43
CA ALA A 30 -1.27 33.24 21.15
C ALA A 30 0.20 32.77 21.19
N ALA A 31 0.66 32.16 20.09
CA ALA A 31 2.06 31.81 19.87
C ALA A 31 2.64 32.58 18.66
N PRO A 32 3.92 32.99 18.71
CA PRO A 32 4.56 33.81 17.68
C PRO A 32 5.07 32.97 16.49
N TRP A 33 4.97 33.55 15.30
CA TRP A 33 5.54 33.04 14.05
C TRP A 33 7.08 33.16 14.05
N VAL A 34 7.77 32.09 13.64
CA VAL A 34 9.19 32.11 13.25
C VAL A 34 9.27 31.76 11.76
N ALA A 35 9.88 32.64 10.98
CA ALA A 35 10.12 32.46 9.56
C ALA A 35 11.27 31.46 9.34
N ALA A 36 11.04 30.47 8.47
CA ALA A 36 12.07 29.52 8.05
C ALA A 36 12.62 29.92 6.67
N SER A 37 13.95 30.08 6.60
CA SER A 37 14.71 30.31 5.38
C SER A 37 14.85 29.00 4.58
N SER A 38 14.67 29.08 3.27
CA SER A 38 14.87 27.99 2.33
C SER A 38 16.32 27.97 1.82
N THR A 39 16.99 26.83 1.96
CA THR A 39 18.24 26.51 1.25
C THR A 39 17.96 25.49 0.16
N SER A 40 18.41 25.79 -1.06
CA SER A 40 18.33 24.93 -2.24
C SER A 40 19.35 23.78 -2.18
N VAL A 41 18.95 22.60 -2.63
CA VAL A 41 19.80 21.40 -2.78
C VAL A 41 20.23 21.27 -4.24
N PRO A 42 21.51 20.96 -4.55
CA PRO A 42 21.99 20.92 -5.92
C PRO A 42 21.68 19.60 -6.65
N ALA A 43 21.62 19.71 -7.98
CA ALA A 43 21.34 18.66 -8.94
C ALA A 43 22.43 17.59 -8.99
N LEU A 44 22.13 16.38 -8.50
CA LEU A 44 22.94 15.17 -8.69
C LEU A 44 22.13 13.98 -9.26
N ALA A 45 20.85 14.19 -9.60
CA ALA A 45 19.97 13.14 -10.11
C ALA A 45 19.91 13.03 -11.65
N ALA A 46 20.56 13.94 -12.39
CA ALA A 46 20.45 13.99 -13.85
C ALA A 46 21.41 13.04 -14.59
N GLU A 47 22.47 12.55 -13.94
CA GLU A 47 23.55 11.82 -14.61
C GLU A 47 23.37 10.30 -14.59
N ALA A 48 22.67 9.76 -13.57
CA ALA A 48 22.32 8.33 -13.50
C ALA A 48 21.28 7.91 -14.57
N ALA A 49 20.49 8.86 -15.10
CA ALA A 49 19.47 8.58 -16.12
C ALA A 49 20.05 8.37 -17.53
N ARG A 50 21.28 8.84 -17.82
CA ARG A 50 21.89 8.74 -19.16
C ARG A 50 22.67 7.46 -19.39
N SER A 51 23.10 6.74 -18.35
CA SER A 51 23.86 5.50 -18.51
C SER A 51 23.00 4.27 -18.84
N ILE A 52 21.67 4.34 -18.70
CA ILE A 52 20.76 3.22 -18.97
C ILE A 52 20.40 3.13 -20.48
N ALA A 53 20.64 4.19 -21.26
CA ALA A 53 20.25 4.26 -22.66
C ALA A 53 21.24 3.60 -23.65
N ALA A 54 22.42 3.13 -23.20
CA ALA A 54 23.52 2.76 -24.10
C ALA A 54 23.88 1.25 -24.15
N SER A 55 23.02 0.34 -23.67
CA SER A 55 23.26 -1.11 -23.81
C SER A 55 22.02 -1.83 -24.32
N ALA A 56 21.64 -1.51 -25.56
CA ALA A 56 20.75 -2.35 -26.35
C ALA A 56 21.58 -3.46 -27.03
N VAL A 57 21.94 -4.49 -26.28
CA VAL A 57 22.32 -5.78 -26.89
C VAL A 57 21.01 -6.50 -27.21
N GLN A 58 20.66 -6.55 -28.49
CA GLN A 58 19.53 -7.34 -28.98
C GLN A 58 19.79 -8.83 -28.71
N PRO A 59 18.92 -9.53 -27.97
CA PRO A 59 18.94 -10.99 -27.99
C PRO A 59 18.44 -11.44 -29.37
N GLN A 60 19.27 -12.20 -30.09
CA GLN A 60 18.82 -12.95 -31.25
C GLN A 60 17.79 -13.99 -30.80
N ALA A 61 16.51 -13.68 -31.01
CA ALA A 61 15.42 -14.64 -30.87
C ALA A 61 15.39 -15.53 -32.12
N SER A 62 15.96 -16.73 -32.00
CA SER A 62 15.68 -17.83 -32.92
C SER A 62 14.36 -18.48 -32.49
N GLY A 63 13.32 -18.39 -33.32
CA GLY A 63 12.08 -19.15 -33.13
C GLY A 63 10.85 -18.47 -33.74
N SER A 64 10.40 -19.04 -34.86
CA SER A 64 9.21 -18.70 -35.64
C SER A 64 8.06 -18.01 -34.88
N ALA A 65 7.71 -16.79 -35.31
CA ALA A 65 6.40 -16.20 -35.12
C ALA A 65 5.35 -16.99 -35.94
N GLY A 66 4.96 -18.16 -35.43
CA GLY A 66 3.82 -18.92 -35.94
C GLY A 66 2.54 -18.19 -35.58
N ALA A 67 1.61 -18.12 -36.53
CA ALA A 67 0.28 -17.54 -36.37
C ALA A 67 -0.32 -17.86 -35.00
N GLU A 68 -0.74 -16.81 -34.26
CA GLU A 68 -1.46 -16.94 -33.00
C GLU A 68 -2.66 -17.88 -33.19
N SER A 69 -2.52 -19.15 -32.80
CA SER A 69 -3.65 -20.07 -32.84
C SER A 69 -4.62 -19.60 -31.76
N LYS A 70 -5.78 -19.05 -32.15
CA LYS A 70 -6.81 -18.58 -31.21
C LYS A 70 -7.21 -19.64 -30.18
N GLU A 71 -7.02 -20.92 -30.52
CA GLU A 71 -7.34 -22.09 -29.70
C GLU A 71 -6.37 -22.35 -28.53
N PHE A 72 -5.09 -22.02 -28.68
CA PHE A 72 -4.07 -22.32 -27.65
C PHE A 72 -3.40 -21.04 -27.15
N VAL A 73 -2.99 -21.06 -25.88
CA VAL A 73 -2.18 -20.01 -25.27
C VAL A 73 -0.95 -20.62 -24.63
N GLU A 74 0.17 -19.91 -24.69
CA GLU A 74 1.39 -20.29 -24.00
C GLU A 74 1.32 -19.85 -22.53
N VAL A 75 1.57 -20.79 -21.63
CA VAL A 75 1.69 -20.56 -20.19
C VAL A 75 3.15 -20.75 -19.80
N CYS A 76 3.74 -19.71 -19.20
CA CYS A 76 5.14 -19.76 -18.76
C CYS A 76 5.39 -20.94 -17.84
N GLY A 77 6.48 -21.68 -18.09
CA GLY A 77 6.88 -22.85 -17.30
C GLY A 77 6.03 -24.12 -17.51
N PHE A 78 4.89 -24.04 -18.21
CA PHE A 78 3.99 -25.18 -18.46
C PHE A 78 3.93 -25.58 -19.93
N GLY A 79 3.96 -24.61 -20.86
CA GLY A 79 3.81 -24.83 -22.29
C GLY A 79 2.44 -24.41 -22.83
N ARG A 80 2.00 -24.98 -23.95
CA ARG A 80 0.74 -24.61 -24.61
C ARG A 80 -0.45 -25.29 -23.93
N VAL A 81 -1.46 -24.51 -23.56
CA VAL A 81 -2.75 -24.98 -23.02
C VAL A 81 -3.88 -24.51 -23.92
N LYS A 82 -5.04 -25.18 -23.90
CA LYS A 82 -6.21 -24.68 -24.63
C LYS A 82 -6.74 -23.44 -23.92
N ARG A 83 -7.15 -22.44 -24.70
CA ARG A 83 -7.71 -21.19 -24.16
C ARG A 83 -8.97 -21.45 -23.32
N ALA A 84 -9.80 -22.43 -23.72
CA ALA A 84 -10.98 -22.83 -22.96
C ALA A 84 -10.67 -23.30 -21.52
N ASP A 85 -9.46 -23.85 -21.30
CA ASP A 85 -9.02 -24.33 -19.98
C ASP A 85 -8.55 -23.17 -19.08
N MET A 86 -8.33 -21.98 -19.64
CA MET A 86 -7.97 -20.76 -18.88
C MET A 86 -9.19 -20.03 -18.31
N ASP A 87 -10.37 -20.23 -18.90
CA ASP A 87 -11.58 -19.47 -18.54
C ASP A 87 -12.19 -19.90 -17.18
N GLY A 88 -11.54 -20.81 -16.46
CA GLY A 88 -11.81 -21.09 -15.03
C GLY A 88 -13.19 -21.70 -14.75
N LYS A 89 -13.83 -22.34 -15.73
CA LYS A 89 -15.13 -23.02 -15.56
C LYS A 89 -15.03 -24.39 -14.88
N SER A 90 -13.82 -24.86 -14.59
CA SER A 90 -13.56 -26.12 -13.89
C SER A 90 -13.62 -25.90 -12.38
N GLU A 91 -14.24 -26.84 -11.65
CA GLU A 91 -14.22 -26.86 -10.18
C GLU A 91 -12.81 -27.18 -9.64
N GLU A 92 -12.00 -27.92 -10.39
CA GLU A 92 -10.62 -28.22 -10.04
C GLU A 92 -9.65 -27.16 -10.59
N PRO A 93 -8.66 -26.71 -9.79
CA PRO A 93 -7.64 -25.79 -10.26
C PRO A 93 -6.83 -26.46 -11.39
N PRO A 94 -6.58 -25.76 -12.50
CA PRO A 94 -5.93 -26.35 -13.65
C PRO A 94 -4.46 -26.71 -13.33
N PRO A 95 -3.87 -27.72 -13.99
CA PRO A 95 -2.51 -28.19 -13.69
C PRO A 95 -1.43 -27.09 -13.76
N TRP A 96 -1.62 -26.10 -14.62
CA TRP A 96 -0.70 -24.98 -14.75
C TRP A 96 -0.71 -24.03 -13.52
N ALA A 97 -1.79 -24.00 -12.74
CA ALA A 97 -1.86 -23.18 -11.53
C ALA A 97 -0.87 -23.66 -10.46
N GLN A 98 -0.68 -24.97 -10.31
CA GLN A 98 0.32 -25.54 -9.39
C GLN A 98 1.75 -25.21 -9.82
N VAL A 99 2.00 -25.10 -11.13
CA VAL A 99 3.31 -24.66 -11.64
C VAL A 99 3.57 -23.21 -11.26
N TRP A 100 2.57 -22.33 -11.40
CA TRP A 100 2.70 -20.93 -10.99
C TRP A 100 2.89 -20.77 -9.48
N GLU A 101 2.18 -21.54 -8.67
CA GLU A 101 2.35 -21.52 -7.22
C GLU A 101 3.80 -21.88 -6.85
N ARG A 102 4.35 -22.94 -7.46
CA ARG A 102 5.74 -23.32 -7.27
C ARG A 102 6.72 -22.24 -7.72
N GLN A 103 6.51 -21.67 -8.91
CA GLN A 103 7.34 -20.57 -9.43
C GLN A 103 7.29 -19.33 -8.53
N ALA A 104 6.12 -18.99 -8.01
CA ALA A 104 5.96 -17.88 -7.08
C ALA A 104 6.71 -18.14 -5.77
N GLU A 105 6.67 -19.36 -5.25
CA GLU A 105 7.42 -19.77 -4.06
C GLU A 105 8.93 -19.76 -4.27
N GLU A 106 9.41 -20.25 -5.42
CA GLU A 106 10.83 -20.20 -5.79
C GLU A 106 11.33 -18.76 -5.95
N GLY A 107 10.56 -17.92 -6.64
CA GLY A 107 10.83 -16.49 -6.79
C GLY A 107 10.85 -15.75 -5.45
N ARG A 108 9.87 -16.05 -4.59
CA ARG A 108 9.79 -15.52 -3.22
C ARG A 108 11.00 -15.93 -2.40
N ALA A 109 11.36 -17.21 -2.39
CA ALA A 109 12.53 -17.71 -1.68
C ALA A 109 13.83 -17.05 -2.18
N SER A 110 13.95 -16.85 -3.50
CA SER A 110 15.10 -16.16 -4.12
C SER A 110 15.22 -14.69 -3.67
N LEU A 111 14.11 -13.94 -3.69
CA LEU A 111 14.09 -12.54 -3.26
C LEU A 111 14.31 -12.41 -1.75
N LEU A 112 13.70 -13.28 -0.95
CA LEU A 112 13.91 -13.31 0.50
C LEU A 112 15.38 -13.54 0.88
N ARG A 113 16.07 -14.49 0.24
CA ARG A 113 17.51 -14.70 0.48
C ARG A 113 18.35 -13.46 0.19
N ARG A 114 18.01 -12.69 -0.85
CA ARG A 114 18.69 -11.42 -1.16
C ARG A 114 18.40 -10.35 -0.13
N LEU A 115 17.15 -10.23 0.33
CA LEU A 115 16.80 -9.32 1.42
C LEU A 115 17.54 -9.65 2.72
N GLU A 116 17.68 -10.94 3.05
CA GLU A 116 18.38 -11.40 4.24
C GLU A 116 19.88 -11.13 4.23
N ALA A 117 20.50 -11.18 3.05
CA ALA A 117 21.90 -10.83 2.86
C ALA A 117 22.14 -9.31 2.83
N GLY A 118 21.07 -8.52 2.88
CA GLY A 118 21.08 -7.09 2.64
C GLY A 118 21.23 -6.20 3.88
N SER A 119 20.76 -4.96 3.74
CA SER A 119 20.76 -3.96 4.81
C SER A 119 19.88 -4.36 6.01
N PRO A 120 20.01 -3.72 7.19
CA PRO A 120 19.08 -3.94 8.31
C PRO A 120 17.60 -3.80 7.91
N GLY A 121 17.26 -2.80 7.10
CA GLY A 121 15.90 -2.62 6.58
C GLY A 121 15.43 -3.78 5.70
N GLN A 122 16.29 -4.29 4.83
CA GLN A 122 15.98 -5.44 3.98
C GLN A 122 15.77 -6.72 4.81
N ARG A 123 16.60 -6.96 5.84
CA ARG A 123 16.42 -8.08 6.77
C ARG A 123 15.11 -8.01 7.55
N ILE A 124 14.73 -6.81 8.01
CA ILE A 124 13.43 -6.58 8.65
C ILE A 124 12.28 -6.85 7.68
N SER A 125 12.36 -6.36 6.44
CA SER A 125 11.37 -6.66 5.39
C SER A 125 11.26 -8.16 5.13
N ALA A 126 12.38 -8.89 5.08
CA ALA A 126 12.39 -10.34 4.93
C ALA A 126 11.66 -11.06 6.08
N ALA A 127 11.88 -10.62 7.32
CA ALA A 127 11.20 -11.18 8.49
C ALA A 127 9.69 -10.92 8.44
N VAL A 128 9.26 -9.69 8.10
CA VAL A 128 7.84 -9.36 7.93
C VAL A 128 7.20 -10.16 6.78
N LEU A 129 7.91 -10.34 5.66
CA LEU A 129 7.44 -11.16 4.53
C LEU A 129 7.30 -12.64 4.88
N ARG A 130 8.01 -13.14 5.89
CA ARG A 130 7.83 -14.49 6.44
C ARG A 130 6.78 -14.59 7.55
N ASP A 131 6.09 -13.49 7.85
CA ASP A 131 5.18 -13.37 9.00
C ASP A 131 5.90 -13.64 10.35
N ASP A 132 7.22 -13.46 10.39
CA ASP A 132 8.04 -13.55 11.60
C ASP A 132 8.15 -12.17 12.28
N VAL A 133 7.05 -11.76 12.89
CA VAL A 133 6.92 -10.47 13.58
C VAL A 133 7.91 -10.36 14.75
N GLN A 134 8.23 -11.48 15.42
CA GLN A 134 9.18 -11.52 16.51
C GLN A 134 10.60 -11.20 16.04
N ALA A 135 11.06 -11.84 14.95
CA ALA A 135 12.37 -11.55 14.38
C ALA A 135 12.44 -10.12 13.83
N ALA A 136 11.39 -9.65 13.15
CA ALA A 136 11.31 -8.27 12.67
C ALA A 136 11.45 -7.27 13.83
N ALA A 137 10.77 -7.50 14.95
CA ALA A 137 10.82 -6.64 16.12
C ALA A 137 12.19 -6.69 16.82
N ALA A 138 12.79 -7.87 16.97
CA ALA A 138 14.12 -8.02 17.55
C ALA A 138 15.20 -7.30 16.74
N LEU A 139 15.14 -7.42 15.40
CA LEU A 139 16.03 -6.68 14.50
C LEU A 139 15.81 -5.16 14.61
N ALA A 140 14.56 -4.72 14.62
CA ALA A 140 14.20 -3.30 14.71
C ALA A 140 14.59 -2.66 16.05
N ALA A 141 14.60 -3.40 17.16
CA ALA A 141 15.02 -2.87 18.46
C ALA A 141 16.47 -2.32 18.45
N THR A 142 17.30 -2.80 17.52
CA THR A 142 18.72 -2.39 17.40
C THR A 142 18.99 -1.46 16.22
N THR A 143 17.99 -1.18 15.37
CA THR A 143 18.19 -0.33 14.19
C THR A 143 18.08 1.16 14.50
N THR A 144 18.84 1.97 13.77
CA THR A 144 18.69 3.43 13.71
C THR A 144 17.96 3.89 12.44
N ASP A 145 17.66 2.97 11.53
CA ASP A 145 16.85 3.25 10.34
C ASP A 145 15.38 3.39 10.74
N ALA A 146 14.87 4.62 10.72
CA ALA A 146 13.49 4.94 11.08
C ALA A 146 12.46 4.23 10.19
N ALA A 147 12.75 4.04 8.89
CA ALA A 147 11.83 3.39 7.97
C ALA A 147 11.69 1.90 8.29
N ALA A 148 12.83 1.24 8.56
CA ALA A 148 12.86 -0.15 8.98
C ALA A 148 12.20 -0.35 10.36
N TYR A 149 12.48 0.55 11.31
CA TYR A 149 11.86 0.55 12.64
C TYR A 149 10.33 0.65 12.54
N ARG A 150 9.84 1.58 11.72
CA ARG A 150 8.41 1.78 11.50
C ARG A 150 7.74 0.57 10.86
N LEU A 151 8.38 -0.08 9.89
CA LEU A 151 7.84 -1.29 9.26
C LEU A 151 7.60 -2.39 10.31
N ALA A 152 8.60 -2.66 11.17
CA ALA A 152 8.46 -3.64 12.25
C ALA A 152 7.39 -3.22 13.27
N LEU A 153 7.35 -1.95 13.66
CA LEU A 153 6.32 -1.43 14.58
C LEU A 153 4.91 -1.55 13.98
N SER A 154 4.74 -1.27 12.70
CA SER A 154 3.47 -1.46 11.98
C SER A 154 3.07 -2.94 11.97
N ALA A 155 4.01 -3.84 11.65
CA ALA A 155 3.77 -5.28 11.70
C ALA A 155 3.33 -5.75 13.10
N CYS A 156 3.98 -5.30 14.17
CA CYS A 156 3.58 -5.56 15.55
C CYS A 156 2.15 -5.07 15.86
N ARG A 157 1.80 -3.84 15.45
CA ARG A 157 0.46 -3.28 15.67
C ARG A 157 -0.63 -4.04 14.90
N ASN A 158 -0.32 -4.47 13.68
CA ASN A 158 -1.24 -5.27 12.87
C ASN A 158 -1.42 -6.68 13.43
N ASP A 159 -0.34 -7.32 13.92
CA ASP A 159 -0.42 -8.62 14.61
C ASP A 159 -1.27 -8.53 15.89
N ALA A 160 -1.11 -7.48 16.69
CA ALA A 160 -1.96 -7.23 17.86
C ALA A 160 -3.44 -7.07 17.48
N THR A 161 -3.72 -6.33 16.41
CA THR A 161 -5.09 -6.15 15.87
C THR A 161 -5.68 -7.48 15.39
N ARG A 162 -4.88 -8.28 14.67
CA ARG A 162 -5.26 -9.62 14.21
C ARG A 162 -5.59 -10.52 15.39
N ARG A 163 -4.72 -10.61 16.40
CA ARG A 163 -4.96 -11.40 17.63
C ARG A 163 -6.25 -11.02 18.33
N PHE A 164 -6.52 -9.72 18.46
CA PHE A 164 -7.75 -9.24 19.06
C PHE A 164 -8.99 -9.67 18.26
N ALA A 165 -8.91 -9.70 16.93
CA ALA A 165 -9.99 -10.20 16.09
C ALA A 165 -10.21 -11.72 16.26
N PHE A 166 -9.14 -12.53 16.34
CA PHE A 166 -9.23 -13.97 16.59
C PHE A 166 -9.69 -14.36 17.99
N ALA A 167 -9.46 -13.50 18.99
CA ALA A 167 -9.94 -13.73 20.35
C ALA A 167 -11.46 -13.54 20.49
N ARG A 168 -12.13 -12.95 19.48
CA ARG A 168 -13.58 -12.82 19.47
C ARG A 168 -14.21 -14.15 19.03
N PRO A 169 -15.35 -14.55 19.62
CA PRO A 169 -16.10 -15.71 19.14
C PRO A 169 -16.35 -15.57 17.63
N PRO A 170 -16.16 -16.64 16.84
CA PRO A 170 -16.44 -16.58 15.41
C PRO A 170 -17.90 -16.15 15.22
N LEU A 171 -18.12 -15.22 14.29
CA LEU A 171 -19.48 -14.95 13.83
C LEU A 171 -20.07 -16.26 13.27
N PRO A 172 -21.35 -16.56 13.51
CA PRO A 172 -21.97 -17.73 12.87
C PRO A 172 -21.73 -17.65 11.37
N PRO A 173 -21.39 -18.77 10.70
CA PRO A 173 -21.03 -18.75 9.29
C PRO A 173 -22.17 -18.09 8.51
N ALA A 174 -21.91 -16.91 7.95
CA ALA A 174 -22.77 -16.37 6.93
C ALA A 174 -22.65 -17.36 5.76
N SER A 175 -23.73 -18.06 5.45
CA SER A 175 -23.82 -18.91 4.27
C SER A 175 -23.61 -18.04 3.05
N ASN A 176 -22.36 -17.86 2.62
CA ASN A 176 -22.03 -17.10 1.43
C ASN A 176 -22.29 -18.00 0.21
N PRO A 177 -23.28 -17.68 -0.63
CA PRO A 177 -23.60 -18.48 -1.83
C PRO A 177 -22.52 -18.34 -2.94
N SER A 178 -21.46 -17.58 -2.69
CA SER A 178 -20.50 -17.16 -3.72
C SER A 178 -19.47 -18.24 -4.11
N GLY A 179 -19.41 -19.39 -3.43
CA GLY A 179 -18.46 -20.48 -3.74
C GLY A 179 -16.97 -20.12 -3.62
N VAL A 180 -16.63 -18.90 -3.21
CA VAL A 180 -15.25 -18.46 -2.98
C VAL A 180 -14.84 -18.90 -1.58
N PHE A 181 -14.07 -19.97 -1.49
CA PHE A 181 -13.35 -20.34 -0.27
C PHE A 181 -12.22 -19.33 -0.07
N LEU A 182 -12.47 -18.30 0.75
CA LEU A 182 -11.37 -17.55 1.31
C LEU A 182 -10.65 -18.48 2.30
N THR A 183 -9.38 -18.78 2.04
CA THR A 183 -8.54 -19.50 3.01
C THR A 183 -8.66 -18.79 4.34
N GLU A 184 -9.13 -19.51 5.36
CA GLU A 184 -9.27 -18.94 6.68
C GLU A 184 -7.91 -18.40 7.11
N PRO A 185 -7.81 -17.11 7.52
CA PRO A 185 -6.54 -16.57 7.94
C PRO A 185 -6.00 -17.45 9.08
N GLN A 186 -4.73 -17.82 9.00
CA GLN A 186 -4.12 -18.67 10.04
C GLN A 186 -4.23 -17.98 11.40
N ALA A 187 -4.43 -18.76 12.47
CA ALA A 187 -4.39 -18.20 13.81
C ALA A 187 -2.99 -17.59 14.08
N PRO A 188 -2.91 -16.46 14.80
CA PRO A 188 -1.63 -15.88 15.17
C PRO A 188 -0.84 -16.84 16.06
N GLY A 189 0.49 -16.90 15.88
CA GLY A 189 1.41 -17.73 16.67
C GLY A 189 1.57 -17.25 18.12
N PRO A 190 2.64 -17.63 18.85
CA PRO A 190 2.94 -17.13 20.20
C PRO A 190 3.03 -15.59 20.26
N LEU A 191 2.74 -14.98 21.42
CA LEU A 191 2.83 -13.52 21.60
C LEU A 191 4.27 -13.03 21.36
N PRO A 192 4.48 -12.06 20.45
CA PRO A 192 5.82 -11.55 20.19
C PRO A 192 6.27 -10.65 21.35
N THR A 193 7.18 -11.15 22.18
CA THR A 193 7.74 -10.41 23.33
C THR A 193 8.59 -9.22 22.88
N ALA A 194 9.21 -9.28 21.70
CA ALA A 194 10.05 -8.21 21.18
C ALA A 194 9.25 -6.98 20.74
N CYS A 195 7.96 -7.13 20.41
CA CYS A 195 7.10 -6.01 20.04
C CYS A 195 6.93 -4.99 21.17
N ALA A 196 7.03 -5.41 22.44
CA ALA A 196 6.95 -4.51 23.58
C ALA A 196 8.12 -3.51 23.65
N ALA A 197 9.24 -3.78 22.97
CA ALA A 197 10.38 -2.87 22.87
C ALA A 197 10.21 -1.80 21.79
N LEU A 198 9.19 -1.91 20.94
CA LEU A 198 8.96 -0.94 19.86
C LEU A 198 7.89 0.08 20.28
N THR A 199 8.27 1.36 20.28
CA THR A 199 7.40 2.45 20.75
C THR A 199 7.28 3.57 19.72
N LEU A 200 6.16 4.29 19.75
CA LEU A 200 5.93 5.45 18.88
C LEU A 200 6.90 6.59 19.24
N GLU A 201 7.22 6.73 20.53
CA GLU A 201 8.15 7.71 21.07
C GLU A 201 9.55 7.51 20.52
N ARG A 202 10.02 6.25 20.44
CA ARG A 202 11.32 5.96 19.85
C ARG A 202 11.34 6.27 18.35
N LEU A 203 10.27 5.96 17.62
CA LEU A 203 10.17 6.31 16.21
C LEU A 203 10.21 7.83 15.98
N GLU A 204 9.55 8.62 16.82
CA GLU A 204 9.66 10.09 16.77
C GLU A 204 11.08 10.60 17.02
N LEU A 205 11.82 9.98 17.94
CA LEU A 205 13.22 10.33 18.16
C LEU A 205 14.10 9.97 16.95
N LEU A 206 13.81 8.86 16.27
CA LEU A 206 14.52 8.45 15.06
C LEU A 206 14.18 9.33 13.85
N ASN A 207 12.94 9.78 13.74
CA ASN A 207 12.48 10.64 12.64
C ASN A 207 11.42 11.66 13.10
N PRO A 208 11.85 12.82 13.65
CA PRO A 208 10.94 13.84 14.15
C PRO A 208 10.05 14.47 13.05
N GLY A 209 10.42 14.33 11.78
CA GLY A 209 9.66 14.87 10.65
C GLY A 209 8.52 13.96 10.19
N ASP A 210 8.44 12.73 10.69
CA ASP A 210 7.44 11.74 10.28
C ASP A 210 6.09 11.97 10.99
N ALA A 211 5.02 12.03 10.22
CA ALA A 211 3.66 12.16 10.74
C ALA A 211 3.03 10.80 11.13
N TRP A 212 3.64 9.67 10.75
CA TRP A 212 3.07 8.35 11.03
C TRP A 212 2.84 8.06 12.52
N PRO A 213 3.73 8.41 13.46
CA PRO A 213 3.46 8.23 14.89
C PRO A 213 2.17 8.93 15.35
N TRP A 214 1.92 10.11 14.83
CA TRP A 214 0.71 10.90 15.13
C TRP A 214 -0.53 10.35 14.44
N GLN A 215 -0.40 9.77 13.25
CA GLN A 215 -1.47 9.00 12.61
C GLN A 215 -1.85 7.79 13.47
N ALA A 216 -0.88 7.02 13.96
CA ALA A 216 -1.12 5.87 14.82
C ALA A 216 -1.82 6.27 16.13
N ARG A 217 -1.38 7.35 16.78
CA ARG A 217 -2.08 7.90 17.97
C ARG A 217 -3.48 8.41 17.68
N MET A 218 -3.70 8.98 16.48
CA MET A 218 -5.02 9.40 16.05
C MET A 218 -5.96 8.20 15.94
N GLN A 219 -5.52 7.12 15.29
CA GLN A 219 -6.27 5.87 15.19
C GLN A 219 -6.59 5.30 16.58
N ASP A 220 -5.59 5.23 17.47
CA ASP A 220 -5.77 4.73 18.84
C ASP A 220 -6.78 5.58 19.63
N SER A 221 -6.74 6.91 19.47
CA SER A 221 -7.68 7.84 20.11
C SER A 221 -9.10 7.71 19.54
N GLN A 222 -9.23 7.53 18.23
CA GLN A 222 -10.52 7.28 17.57
C GLN A 222 -11.15 5.97 18.05
N GLN A 223 -10.36 4.91 18.20
CA GLN A 223 -10.84 3.61 18.72
C GLN A 223 -11.36 3.70 20.16
N ARG A 224 -10.74 4.55 20.99
CA ARG A 224 -11.17 4.80 22.38
C ARG A 224 -12.28 5.84 22.52
N GLY A 225 -12.68 6.52 21.44
CA GLY A 225 -13.60 7.66 21.52
C GLY A 225 -13.03 8.89 22.22
N ASP A 226 -11.71 9.03 22.27
CA ASP A 226 -11.00 10.14 22.93
C ASP A 226 -10.87 11.35 21.99
N ALA A 227 -11.87 12.24 22.02
CA ALA A 227 -11.92 13.40 21.13
C ALA A 227 -10.73 14.36 21.31
N ALA A 228 -10.23 14.53 22.54
CA ALA A 228 -9.08 15.38 22.85
C ALA A 228 -7.80 14.78 22.26
N GLY A 229 -7.60 13.47 22.43
CA GLY A 229 -6.50 12.73 21.80
C GLY A 229 -6.53 12.84 20.28
N VAL A 230 -7.70 12.75 19.64
CA VAL A 230 -7.83 12.97 18.19
C VAL A 230 -7.44 14.40 17.79
N SER A 231 -7.85 15.43 18.55
CA SER A 231 -7.44 16.82 18.28
C SER A 231 -5.94 17.03 18.38
N GLN A 232 -5.31 16.51 19.45
CA GLN A 232 -3.87 16.62 19.65
C GLN A 232 -3.10 15.91 18.54
N ALA A 233 -3.50 14.70 18.18
CA ALA A 233 -2.86 13.93 17.13
C ALA A 233 -3.00 14.61 15.75
N LEU A 234 -4.18 15.18 15.46
CA LEU A 234 -4.43 15.92 14.22
C LEU A 234 -3.58 17.20 14.13
N TYR A 235 -3.49 17.95 15.22
CA TYR A 235 -2.61 19.12 15.32
C TYR A 235 -1.16 18.73 15.03
N GLN A 236 -0.64 17.71 15.72
CA GLN A 236 0.73 17.26 15.56
C GLN A 236 0.99 16.74 14.14
N PHE A 237 0.06 15.99 13.55
CA PHE A 237 0.14 15.56 12.16
C PHE A 237 0.30 16.76 11.21
N ALA A 238 -0.52 17.80 11.38
CA ALA A 238 -0.48 18.99 10.52
C ALA A 238 0.84 19.79 10.62
N GLN A 239 1.60 19.61 11.70
CA GLN A 239 2.93 20.22 11.88
C GLN A 239 4.08 19.44 11.23
N ARG A 240 3.85 18.19 10.80
CA ARG A 240 4.91 17.36 10.22
C ARG A 240 4.99 17.55 8.70
N ALA A 241 6.20 17.46 8.19
CA ALA A 241 6.49 17.73 6.77
C ALA A 241 6.24 16.52 5.88
N ARG A 242 6.32 15.28 6.41
CA ARG A 242 6.31 14.05 5.60
C ARG A 242 5.66 12.89 6.35
N THR A 243 5.26 11.87 5.60
CA THR A 243 5.03 10.52 6.12
C THR A 243 5.99 9.58 5.43
N ALA A 244 6.83 8.87 6.19
CA ALA A 244 7.89 8.02 5.61
C ALA A 244 7.99 6.69 6.32
N PRO A 245 8.14 5.52 5.64
CA PRO A 245 8.00 5.20 4.19
C PRO A 245 6.58 5.27 3.55
N PRO A 246 6.45 4.88 2.26
CA PRO A 246 5.19 4.88 1.51
C PRO A 246 4.18 3.82 1.97
N PHE A 247 3.03 3.79 1.29
CA PHE A 247 1.93 2.83 1.44
C PHE A 247 2.31 1.37 1.15
N ARG A 248 3.46 1.12 0.48
CA ARG A 248 3.92 -0.22 0.02
C ARG A 248 5.37 -0.54 0.40
N PRO A 249 5.72 -0.54 1.70
CA PRO A 249 7.10 -0.71 2.12
C PRO A 249 7.69 -2.07 1.71
N LEU A 250 6.88 -3.14 1.66
CA LEU A 250 7.38 -4.47 1.32
C LEU A 250 7.60 -4.63 -0.18
N SER A 251 6.69 -4.12 -1.01
CA SER A 251 6.87 -4.11 -2.47
C SER A 251 8.11 -3.32 -2.87
N ILE A 252 8.38 -2.19 -2.21
CA ILE A 252 9.60 -1.40 -2.43
C ILE A 252 10.83 -2.24 -2.11
N ALA A 253 10.88 -2.86 -0.92
CA ALA A 253 12.02 -3.69 -0.52
C ALA A 253 12.26 -4.85 -1.50
N MET A 254 11.20 -5.56 -1.94
CA MET A 254 11.33 -6.62 -2.94
C MET A 254 11.78 -6.09 -4.30
N ALA A 255 11.26 -4.94 -4.73
CA ALA A 255 11.67 -4.31 -5.98
C ALA A 255 13.13 -3.83 -5.96
N GLU A 256 13.68 -3.45 -4.81
CA GLU A 256 15.09 -3.06 -4.68
C GLU A 256 16.06 -4.21 -4.92
N VAL A 257 15.73 -5.42 -4.47
CA VAL A 257 16.58 -6.61 -4.63
C VAL A 257 16.27 -7.42 -5.88
N ALA A 258 15.13 -7.17 -6.53
CA ALA A 258 14.78 -7.78 -7.80
C ALA A 258 15.74 -7.32 -8.91
N ALA A 259 15.97 -8.20 -9.88
CA ALA A 259 16.73 -7.83 -11.07
C ALA A 259 16.03 -6.66 -11.81
N ALA A 260 16.81 -5.88 -12.58
CA ALA A 260 16.25 -4.83 -13.45
C ALA A 260 15.24 -5.43 -14.46
N GLU A 261 15.49 -6.67 -14.86
CA GLU A 261 14.60 -7.53 -15.64
C GLU A 261 14.17 -8.71 -14.77
N PRO A 262 13.06 -8.61 -14.02
CA PRO A 262 12.60 -9.70 -13.18
C PRO A 262 12.28 -10.95 -14.00
N THR A 263 12.75 -12.10 -13.51
CA THR A 263 12.33 -13.42 -13.96
C THR A 263 10.83 -13.62 -13.75
N PRO A 264 10.16 -14.52 -14.49
CA PRO A 264 8.75 -14.84 -14.25
C PRO A 264 8.45 -15.20 -12.79
N GLU A 265 9.32 -15.97 -12.15
CA GLU A 265 9.25 -16.37 -10.74
C GLU A 265 9.27 -15.13 -9.82
N GLU A 266 10.23 -14.21 -10.03
CA GLU A 266 10.30 -12.96 -9.27
C GLU A 266 9.09 -12.05 -9.52
N ALA A 267 8.57 -12.01 -10.75
CA ALA A 267 7.40 -11.23 -11.10
C ALA A 267 6.16 -11.70 -10.34
N MET A 268 5.97 -13.02 -10.21
CA MET A 268 4.89 -13.60 -9.41
C MET A 268 5.05 -13.26 -7.92
N ALA A 269 6.28 -13.33 -7.40
CA ALA A 269 6.56 -12.96 -6.02
C ALA A 269 6.30 -11.47 -5.74
N LEU A 270 6.67 -10.58 -6.67
CA LEU A 270 6.34 -9.13 -6.63
C LEU A 270 4.83 -8.86 -6.70
N MET A 271 4.04 -9.75 -7.29
CA MET A 271 2.59 -9.63 -7.29
C MET A 271 2.00 -10.00 -5.93
N MET A 272 2.47 -11.10 -5.34
CA MET A 272 1.98 -11.59 -4.05
C MET A 272 2.23 -10.61 -2.89
N VAL A 273 3.37 -9.91 -2.89
CA VAL A 273 3.70 -8.96 -1.83
C VAL A 273 2.77 -7.75 -1.78
N LEU A 274 2.15 -7.37 -2.91
CA LEU A 274 1.12 -6.32 -2.92
C LEU A 274 0.00 -6.62 -1.93
N GLY A 275 -0.43 -7.89 -1.85
CA GLY A 275 -1.45 -8.32 -0.90
C GLY A 275 -1.02 -8.11 0.55
N LYS A 276 0.26 -8.38 0.87
CA LYS A 276 0.82 -8.13 2.21
C LYS A 276 0.88 -6.64 2.54
N ASP A 277 1.28 -5.79 1.58
CA ASP A 277 1.24 -4.34 1.78
C ASP A 277 -0.18 -3.85 2.05
N MET A 278 -1.21 -4.39 1.38
CA MET A 278 -2.61 -4.01 1.63
C MET A 278 -3.07 -4.37 3.05
N VAL A 279 -2.54 -5.44 3.64
CA VAL A 279 -2.85 -5.82 5.04
C VAL A 279 -2.15 -4.91 6.04
N ILE A 280 -0.94 -4.44 5.71
CA ILE A 280 -0.12 -3.57 6.57
C ILE A 280 -0.46 -2.08 6.34
N MET A 281 -1.31 -1.81 5.35
CA MET A 281 -1.69 -0.50 4.88
C MET A 281 -2.23 0.38 6.01
N GLN A 282 -1.60 1.53 6.20
CA GLN A 282 -2.07 2.58 7.09
C GLN A 282 -1.94 3.92 6.36
N SER A 283 -3.02 4.38 5.73
CA SER A 283 -3.02 5.69 5.07
C SER A 283 -3.53 6.79 6.00
N PRO A 284 -2.82 7.92 6.10
CA PRO A 284 -3.30 9.07 6.87
C PRO A 284 -4.62 9.61 6.33
N HIS A 285 -4.89 9.41 5.03
CA HIS A 285 -6.13 9.86 4.39
C HIS A 285 -7.37 9.19 5.00
N PHE A 286 -7.29 7.93 5.40
CA PHE A 286 -8.41 7.25 6.06
C PHE A 286 -8.66 7.80 7.47
N GLU A 287 -7.60 7.96 8.25
CA GLU A 287 -7.71 8.42 9.64
C GLU A 287 -8.15 9.89 9.71
N ILE A 288 -7.64 10.75 8.81
CA ILE A 288 -8.07 12.14 8.68
C ILE A 288 -9.51 12.22 8.16
N SER A 289 -9.90 11.39 7.19
CA SER A 289 -11.30 11.33 6.74
C SER A 289 -12.25 10.91 7.86
N ARG A 290 -11.81 10.06 8.80
CA ARG A 290 -12.57 9.71 10.01
C ARG A 290 -12.58 10.86 11.04
N ALA A 291 -11.47 11.56 11.23
CA ALA A 291 -11.36 12.67 12.17
C ALA A 291 -12.12 13.93 11.72
N CYS A 292 -12.24 14.11 10.41
CA CYS A 292 -12.80 15.30 9.77
C CYS A 292 -14.15 14.99 9.13
N ARG A 293 -15.01 14.20 9.78
CA ARG A 293 -16.36 13.90 9.26
C ARG A 293 -17.27 15.12 9.42
N PRO A 294 -18.30 15.29 8.55
CA PRO A 294 -19.18 16.46 8.57
C PRO A 294 -19.71 16.83 9.95
N GLU A 295 -20.06 15.83 10.78
CA GLU A 295 -20.64 16.02 12.11
C GLU A 295 -19.65 16.69 13.09
N THR A 296 -18.35 16.49 12.88
CA THR A 296 -17.28 17.06 13.72
C THR A 296 -16.82 18.44 13.27
N LEU A 297 -17.12 18.84 12.02
CA LEU A 297 -16.68 20.10 11.43
C LEU A 297 -17.53 21.31 11.86
N GLY A 298 -18.60 21.10 12.62
CA GLY A 298 -19.34 22.18 13.27
C GLY A 298 -18.54 22.91 14.36
N ASP A 299 -17.51 22.26 14.91
CA ASP A 299 -16.53 22.89 15.81
C ASP A 299 -15.46 23.64 14.99
N ALA A 300 -15.37 24.95 15.20
CA ALA A 300 -14.40 25.82 14.52
C ALA A 300 -12.95 25.38 14.73
N ASN A 301 -12.60 24.89 15.93
CA ASN A 301 -11.25 24.41 16.22
C ASN A 301 -10.96 23.13 15.44
N ARG A 302 -11.91 22.18 15.45
CA ARG A 302 -11.79 20.94 14.66
C ARG A 302 -11.65 21.25 13.17
N ARG A 303 -12.47 22.16 12.66
CA ARG A 303 -12.44 22.59 11.26
C ARG A 303 -11.07 23.15 10.89
N GLN A 304 -10.52 24.06 11.70
CA GLN A 304 -9.20 24.64 11.46
C GLN A 304 -8.09 23.57 11.44
N LEU A 305 -8.11 22.63 12.39
CA LEU A 305 -7.13 21.53 12.42
C LEU A 305 -7.26 20.61 11.19
N CYS A 306 -8.49 20.32 10.77
CA CYS A 306 -8.77 19.54 9.58
C CYS A 306 -8.29 20.24 8.30
N GLU A 307 -8.55 21.53 8.15
CA GLU A 307 -8.04 22.33 7.03
C GLU A 307 -6.51 22.31 6.98
N GLN A 308 -5.84 22.47 8.12
CA GLN A 308 -4.38 22.41 8.20
C GLN A 308 -3.83 21.03 7.83
N ALA A 309 -4.43 19.95 8.35
CA ALA A 309 -4.01 18.59 8.03
C ALA A 309 -4.25 18.25 6.55
N VAL A 310 -5.39 18.63 5.98
CA VAL A 310 -5.71 18.36 4.56
C VAL A 310 -4.76 19.12 3.62
N ARG A 311 -4.33 20.34 3.96
CA ARG A 311 -3.31 21.07 3.18
C ARG A 311 -1.95 20.36 3.11
N ARG A 312 -1.65 19.45 4.04
CA ARG A 312 -0.40 18.66 4.06
C ARG A 312 -0.48 17.38 3.22
N LEU A 313 -1.67 16.83 3.04
CA LEU A 313 -1.86 15.56 2.36
C LEU A 313 -1.29 15.49 0.93
N PRO A 314 -1.34 16.53 0.08
CA PRO A 314 -0.78 16.46 -1.28
C PRO A 314 0.71 16.09 -1.32
N GLU A 315 1.48 16.46 -0.29
CA GLU A 315 2.92 16.15 -0.18
C GLU A 315 3.16 14.67 0.17
N MET A 316 2.13 13.99 0.68
CA MET A 316 2.16 12.61 1.15
C MET A 316 1.43 11.63 0.21
N THR A 317 0.58 12.14 -0.68
CA THR A 317 -0.20 11.33 -1.62
C THR A 317 0.68 10.71 -2.70
N THR A 318 0.79 9.39 -2.64
CA THR A 318 1.56 8.59 -3.63
C THR A 318 0.70 7.54 -4.34
N GLU A 319 -0.46 7.20 -3.78
CA GLU A 319 -1.35 6.16 -4.28
C GLU A 319 -2.63 6.72 -4.90
N LEU A 320 -3.29 5.94 -5.77
CA LEU A 320 -4.54 6.39 -6.41
C LEU A 320 -5.70 6.50 -5.42
N ILE A 321 -5.82 5.53 -4.51
CA ILE A 321 -6.85 5.55 -3.47
C ILE A 321 -6.71 6.76 -2.55
N GLU A 322 -5.47 7.15 -2.24
CA GLU A 322 -5.16 8.35 -1.47
C GLU A 322 -5.54 9.62 -2.23
N ALA A 323 -5.23 9.69 -3.52
CA ALA A 323 -5.59 10.82 -4.38
C ALA A 323 -7.11 11.03 -4.47
N SER A 324 -7.89 9.95 -4.55
CA SER A 324 -9.36 10.03 -4.52
C SER A 324 -9.92 10.39 -3.14
N LEU A 325 -9.26 9.99 -2.05
CA LEU A 325 -9.62 10.42 -0.70
C LEU A 325 -9.30 11.90 -0.48
N LEU A 326 -8.16 12.36 -0.99
CA LEU A 326 -7.72 13.74 -0.93
C LEU A 326 -8.74 14.68 -1.58
N TYR A 327 -9.23 14.33 -2.78
CA TYR A 327 -10.28 15.10 -3.47
C TYR A 327 -11.50 15.33 -2.57
N ARG A 328 -12.02 14.26 -1.96
CA ARG A 328 -13.19 14.34 -1.07
C ARG A 328 -12.92 15.09 0.24
N LEU A 329 -11.69 15.00 0.73
CA LEU A 329 -11.27 15.73 1.94
C LEU A 329 -11.20 17.22 1.68
N GLU A 330 -10.57 17.64 0.58
CA GLU A 330 -10.50 19.05 0.15
C GLU A 330 -11.89 19.65 -0.02
N GLU A 331 -12.79 18.95 -0.72
CA GLU A 331 -14.19 19.39 -0.88
C GLU A 331 -14.88 19.58 0.47
N ARG A 332 -14.73 18.59 1.38
CA ARG A 332 -15.39 18.58 2.68
C ARG A 332 -14.96 19.74 3.57
N VAL A 333 -13.70 20.14 3.52
CA VAL A 333 -13.19 21.29 4.29
C VAL A 333 -13.24 22.62 3.51
N GLY A 334 -13.80 22.63 2.30
CA GLY A 334 -13.94 23.83 1.48
C GLY A 334 -12.63 24.37 0.91
N LEU A 335 -11.67 23.48 0.63
CA LEU A 335 -10.41 23.82 0.00
C LEU A 335 -10.47 23.62 -1.52
N ALA A 336 -9.68 24.42 -2.25
CA ALA A 336 -9.44 24.17 -3.67
C ALA A 336 -8.68 22.86 -3.86
N HIS A 337 -8.99 22.15 -4.96
CA HIS A 337 -8.37 20.86 -5.23
C HIS A 337 -6.90 21.00 -5.59
N SER A 338 -6.05 20.20 -4.95
CA SER A 338 -4.64 20.14 -5.29
C SER A 338 -4.41 19.39 -6.61
N ALA A 339 -3.27 19.62 -7.24
CA ALA A 339 -2.86 18.89 -8.43
C ALA A 339 -2.63 17.38 -8.20
N LYS A 340 -2.70 16.90 -6.95
CA LYS A 340 -2.57 15.49 -6.56
C LYS A 340 -3.92 14.83 -6.33
N ALA A 341 -4.97 15.61 -6.07
CA ALA A 341 -6.32 15.12 -5.94
C ALA A 341 -6.81 14.52 -7.26
N LEU A 342 -7.58 13.44 -7.17
CA LEU A 342 -8.09 12.71 -8.32
C LEU A 342 -9.61 12.66 -8.28
N GLN A 343 -10.26 13.34 -9.22
CA GLN A 343 -11.72 13.29 -9.37
C GLN A 343 -12.15 11.88 -9.78
N ARG A 344 -13.39 11.50 -9.45
CA ARG A 344 -13.94 10.16 -9.73
C ARG A 344 -13.79 9.73 -11.19
N ASP A 345 -14.15 10.58 -12.15
CA ASP A 345 -14.11 10.22 -13.58
C ASP A 345 -12.68 10.11 -14.12
N GLU A 346 -11.78 10.96 -13.63
CA GLU A 346 -10.35 10.82 -13.90
C GLU A 346 -9.79 9.53 -13.30
N GLY A 347 -10.16 9.22 -12.05
CA GLY A 347 -9.79 7.99 -11.37
C GLY A 347 -10.27 6.73 -12.09
N ASN A 348 -11.52 6.72 -12.57
CA ASN A 348 -12.04 5.59 -13.36
C ASN A 348 -11.23 5.39 -14.64
N ARG A 349 -10.92 6.45 -15.40
CA ARG A 349 -10.11 6.35 -16.62
C ARG A 349 -8.69 5.85 -16.32
N VAL A 350 -8.08 6.32 -15.25
CA VAL A 350 -6.77 5.84 -14.80
C VAL A 350 -6.81 4.36 -14.44
N LEU A 351 -7.81 3.93 -13.66
CA LEU A 351 -7.96 2.54 -13.25
C LEU A 351 -8.22 1.63 -14.44
N GLU A 352 -9.05 2.05 -15.40
CA GLU A 352 -9.27 1.32 -16.66
C GLU A 352 -7.97 1.20 -17.46
N ALA A 353 -7.19 2.28 -17.57
CA ALA A 353 -5.93 2.26 -18.29
C ALA A 353 -4.92 1.30 -17.62
N MET A 354 -4.79 1.37 -16.30
CA MET A 354 -3.93 0.47 -15.53
C MET A 354 -4.42 -0.97 -15.60
N ALA A 355 -5.73 -1.22 -15.49
CA ALA A 355 -6.31 -2.56 -15.59
C ALA A 355 -6.10 -3.17 -16.97
N ALA A 356 -6.23 -2.39 -18.05
CA ALA A 356 -5.96 -2.88 -19.39
C ALA A 356 -4.51 -3.35 -19.58
N ASP A 357 -3.56 -2.63 -18.95
CA ASP A 357 -2.13 -2.99 -18.99
C ASP A 357 -1.81 -4.16 -18.06
N SER A 358 -2.30 -4.11 -16.81
CA SER A 358 -2.02 -5.10 -15.77
C SER A 358 -2.76 -6.42 -15.96
N MET A 359 -3.86 -6.47 -16.72
CA MET A 359 -4.59 -7.71 -17.00
C MET A 359 -4.13 -8.37 -18.29
N ARG A 360 -3.21 -7.77 -19.06
CA ARG A 360 -2.76 -8.32 -20.33
C ARG A 360 -2.08 -9.67 -20.17
N TRP A 361 -1.30 -9.86 -19.10
CA TRP A 361 -0.64 -11.14 -18.82
C TRP A 361 -1.65 -12.27 -18.53
N LEU A 362 -2.83 -11.99 -17.96
CA LEU A 362 -3.85 -13.02 -17.73
C LEU A 362 -4.43 -13.57 -19.04
N LYS A 363 -4.47 -12.74 -20.08
CA LYS A 363 -4.93 -13.18 -21.42
C LYS A 363 -3.88 -14.00 -22.16
N GLU A 364 -2.61 -13.72 -21.90
CA GLU A 364 -1.44 -14.31 -22.55
C GLU A 364 -0.30 -14.48 -21.53
N PRO A 365 -0.33 -15.50 -20.65
CA PRO A 365 0.63 -15.63 -19.56
C PRO A 365 1.96 -16.28 -20.01
N SER A 366 2.52 -15.79 -21.11
CA SER A 366 3.86 -16.17 -21.57
C SER A 366 4.93 -15.63 -20.63
N CYS A 367 6.13 -16.22 -20.67
CA CYS A 367 7.23 -15.73 -19.82
C CYS A 367 7.58 -14.27 -20.11
N GLY A 368 7.48 -13.84 -21.38
CA GLY A 368 7.68 -12.45 -21.76
C GLY A 368 6.63 -11.49 -21.19
N SER A 369 5.37 -11.93 -21.03
CA SER A 369 4.33 -11.10 -20.40
C SER A 369 4.48 -11.01 -18.89
N LEU A 370 4.88 -12.12 -18.23
CA LEU A 370 5.17 -12.14 -16.81
C LEU A 370 6.38 -11.27 -16.46
N SER A 371 7.49 -11.35 -17.21
CA SER A 371 8.64 -10.45 -16.99
C SER A 371 8.28 -8.98 -17.21
N ARG A 372 7.44 -8.65 -18.21
CA ARG A 372 6.90 -7.29 -18.40
C ARG A 372 6.10 -6.83 -17.19
N MET A 373 5.21 -7.67 -16.68
CA MET A 373 4.45 -7.40 -15.46
C MET A 373 5.40 -7.18 -14.27
N GLY A 374 6.43 -8.02 -14.10
CA GLY A 374 7.43 -7.86 -13.04
C GLY A 374 8.11 -6.49 -13.09
N ARG A 375 8.51 -6.02 -14.28
CA ARG A 375 9.04 -4.67 -14.47
C ARG A 375 8.04 -3.59 -14.08
N GLN A 376 6.78 -3.73 -14.50
CA GLN A 376 5.72 -2.78 -14.16
C GLN A 376 5.49 -2.71 -12.65
N LEU A 377 5.45 -3.87 -11.97
CA LEU A 377 5.31 -3.95 -10.52
C LEU A 377 6.48 -3.31 -9.78
N ALA A 378 7.71 -3.57 -10.23
CA ALA A 378 8.90 -2.95 -9.66
C ALA A 378 8.91 -1.43 -9.85
N LEU A 379 8.50 -0.94 -11.03
CA LEU A 379 8.36 0.50 -11.30
C LEU A 379 7.27 1.13 -10.43
N LEU A 380 6.11 0.48 -10.34
CA LEU A 380 4.98 0.92 -9.52
C LEU A 380 5.38 1.00 -8.05
N ALA A 381 6.08 -0.01 -7.52
CA ALA A 381 6.57 0.00 -6.15
C ALA A 381 7.53 1.17 -5.89
N ARG A 382 8.49 1.41 -6.80
CA ARG A 382 9.50 2.48 -6.66
C ARG A 382 8.93 3.89 -6.80
N GLN A 383 7.92 4.09 -7.65
CA GLN A 383 7.39 5.42 -7.99
C GLN A 383 6.10 5.79 -7.24
N GLY A 384 5.34 4.79 -6.76
CA GLY A 384 3.96 4.94 -6.31
C GLY A 384 2.95 4.90 -7.47
N GLU A 385 1.72 4.44 -7.18
CA GLU A 385 0.69 4.28 -8.22
C GLU A 385 0.33 5.57 -8.93
N LEU A 386 0.27 6.70 -8.21
CA LEU A 386 -0.17 7.97 -8.80
C LEU A 386 0.84 8.50 -9.83
N ALA A 387 2.14 8.35 -9.55
CA ALA A 387 3.18 8.75 -10.49
C ALA A 387 3.21 7.82 -11.71
N TYR A 388 3.11 6.51 -11.47
CA TYR A 388 3.04 5.50 -12.53
C TYR A 388 1.82 5.74 -13.45
N ALA A 389 0.63 5.92 -12.86
CA ALA A 389 -0.61 6.19 -13.58
C ALA A 389 -0.49 7.41 -14.52
N ARG A 390 0.11 8.50 -14.05
CA ARG A 390 0.30 9.72 -14.86
C ARG A 390 1.22 9.48 -16.05
N THR A 391 2.21 8.60 -15.92
CA THR A 391 3.06 8.22 -17.03
C THR A 391 2.27 7.41 -18.05
N VAL A 392 1.52 6.38 -17.60
CA VAL A 392 0.67 5.56 -18.47
C VAL A 392 -0.36 6.40 -19.24
N MET A 393 -0.97 7.39 -18.59
CA MET A 393 -1.95 8.28 -19.22
C MET A 393 -1.33 9.25 -20.23
N LYS A 394 -0.05 9.63 -20.10
CA LYS A 394 0.63 10.47 -21.10
C LYS A 394 0.92 9.70 -22.39
N ASP A 395 1.24 8.42 -22.25
CA ASP A 395 1.60 7.56 -23.39
C ASP A 395 0.36 7.04 -24.15
N ARG A 396 -0.84 7.18 -23.56
CA ARG A 396 -2.12 6.87 -24.19
C ARG A 396 -2.86 8.16 -24.51
N PRO A 397 -2.73 8.73 -25.73
CA PRO A 397 -3.60 9.83 -26.13
C PRO A 397 -5.06 9.36 -25.96
N ALA A 398 -5.91 10.24 -25.44
CA ALA A 398 -7.32 9.93 -25.21
C ALA A 398 -7.91 9.33 -26.48
N SER A 399 -8.14 8.01 -26.48
CA SER A 399 -9.00 7.40 -27.47
C SER A 399 -10.31 8.15 -27.36
N ALA A 400 -10.76 8.73 -28.48
CA ALA A 400 -11.98 9.52 -28.54
C ALA A 400 -13.11 8.80 -27.79
N PRO A 401 -13.97 9.54 -27.06
CA PRO A 401 -15.12 8.92 -26.43
C PRO A 401 -15.92 8.14 -27.49
N PRO A 402 -16.53 7.00 -27.13
CA PRO A 402 -17.37 6.23 -28.05
C PRO A 402 -18.52 7.07 -28.63
#